data_AF-A0A378UVW9-F1
#
_entry.id   AF-A0A378UVW9-F1
#
_cell.length_a   1.000
_cell.length_b   1.000
_cell.length_c   1.000
_cell.angle_alpha   90.00
_cell.angle_beta   90.00
_cell.angle_gamma   90.00
#
_symmetry.space_group_name_H-M   'P 1'
#
loop_
_entity.id
_entity.type
_entity.pdbx_description
1 polymer ?
#
loop_
_entity_poly.entity_id
_entity_poly.type
_entity_poly.pdbx_seq_one_letter_code
_entity_poly.pdbx_strand_id
1 'polypeptide(L)'
;MPYGSDGGFVSMNDALDAWEPIAVAVLTETAKTYNSVITYTELSNAVQTRSGIGHNGLLTNWIGSLLQRVIVHCHDHGIPHLSALCVTAEGTVGSGYSNVPLLLGEVESMSFDQLDDHAAKMRLECYRHFGADLPPGGGEPTLTPKVKSARDWKRAQAKVAEPPKLCPVHFITLPATGVCDECH
;
A
#
# COMPACT_ATOMS: atom_id res chain seq x y z
N MET A 1 13.87 20.49 -6.60
CA MET A 1 13.43 21.47 -7.59
C MET A 1 13.33 20.76 -8.93
N PRO A 2 12.14 20.77 -9.55
CA PRO A 2 11.97 20.18 -10.88
C PRO A 2 12.73 20.95 -11.96
N TYR A 3 13.07 20.27 -13.04
CA TYR A 3 13.79 20.83 -14.18
C TYR A 3 13.35 20.15 -15.49
N GLY A 4 13.31 20.91 -16.57
CA GLY A 4 13.00 20.42 -17.92
C GLY A 4 14.17 19.67 -18.57
N SER A 5 13.92 19.10 -19.75
CA SER A 5 14.94 18.35 -20.51
C SER A 5 16.10 19.23 -21.00
N ASP A 6 15.88 20.54 -21.11
CA ASP A 6 16.87 21.56 -21.41
C ASP A 6 17.63 22.06 -20.15
N GLY A 7 17.32 21.51 -18.98
CA GLY A 7 17.85 21.96 -17.69
C GLY A 7 17.18 23.21 -17.12
N GLY A 8 16.16 23.74 -17.81
CA GLY A 8 15.39 24.91 -17.37
C GLY A 8 14.61 24.62 -16.09
N PHE A 9 14.46 25.63 -15.23
CA PHE A 9 13.66 25.52 -14.02
C PHE A 9 12.18 25.29 -14.35
N VAL A 10 11.55 24.34 -13.66
CA VAL A 10 10.10 24.10 -13.70
C VAL A 10 9.56 24.22 -12.29
N SER A 11 8.45 24.94 -12.12
CA SER A 11 7.83 25.07 -10.80
C SER A 11 7.30 23.71 -10.31
N MET A 12 7.15 23.55 -8.99
CA MET A 12 6.64 22.29 -8.44
C MET A 12 5.20 22.00 -8.89
N ASN A 13 4.37 23.03 -9.03
CA ASN A 13 2.98 22.84 -9.48
C ASN A 13 2.93 22.46 -10.96
N ASP A 14 3.69 23.13 -11.83
CA ASP A 14 3.70 22.79 -13.27
C ASP A 14 4.24 21.36 -13.49
N ALA A 15 5.25 20.96 -12.71
CA ALA A 15 5.75 19.59 -12.75
C ALA A 15 4.68 18.58 -12.30
N LEU A 16 3.95 18.87 -11.22
CA LEU A 16 2.86 18.02 -10.76
C LEU A 16 1.70 17.96 -11.76
N ASP A 17 1.32 19.08 -12.39
CA ASP A 17 0.28 19.14 -13.44
C ASP A 17 0.66 18.27 -14.64
N ALA A 18 1.94 18.26 -15.01
CA ALA A 18 2.45 17.41 -16.09
C ALA A 18 2.56 15.92 -15.68
N TRP A 19 2.94 15.64 -14.43
CA TRP A 19 3.12 14.26 -13.94
C TRP A 19 1.80 13.56 -13.63
N GLU A 20 0.77 14.29 -13.20
CA GLU A 20 -0.54 13.75 -12.81
C GLU A 20 -1.18 12.85 -13.88
N PRO A 21 -1.43 13.29 -15.12
CA PRO A 21 -2.06 12.43 -16.13
C PRO A 21 -1.20 11.20 -16.46
N ILE A 22 0.12 11.31 -16.38
CA ILE A 22 1.04 10.19 -16.57
C ILE A 22 0.91 9.21 -15.41
N ALA A 23 0.86 9.69 -14.17
CA ALA A 23 0.71 8.86 -12.98
C ALA A 23 -0.60 8.08 -13.01
N VAL A 24 -1.71 8.75 -13.34
CA VAL A 24 -3.03 8.12 -13.52
C VAL A 24 -2.96 7.02 -14.59
N ALA A 25 -2.36 7.31 -15.74
CA ALA A 25 -2.21 6.33 -16.81
C ALA A 25 -1.38 5.11 -16.37
N VAL A 26 -0.24 5.34 -15.72
CA VAL A 26 0.63 4.26 -15.21
C VAL A 26 -0.11 3.38 -14.21
N LEU A 27 -0.78 3.97 -13.23
CA LEU A 27 -1.51 3.22 -12.20
C LEU A 27 -2.73 2.48 -12.80
N THR A 28 -3.39 3.07 -13.79
CA THR A 28 -4.47 2.41 -14.54
C THR A 28 -3.95 1.18 -15.28
N GLU A 29 -2.79 1.27 -15.95
CA GLU A 29 -2.18 0.11 -16.60
C GLU A 29 -1.77 -0.96 -15.56
N THR A 30 -1.23 -0.56 -14.40
CA THR A 30 -0.96 -1.49 -13.29
C THR A 30 -2.24 -2.20 -12.83
N ALA A 31 -3.36 -1.48 -12.75
CA ALA A 31 -4.65 -2.03 -12.34
C ALA A 31 -5.21 -3.09 -13.30
N LYS A 32 -4.72 -3.18 -14.54
CA LYS A 32 -5.15 -4.23 -15.49
C LYS A 32 -4.53 -5.60 -15.22
N THR A 33 -3.61 -5.70 -14.26
CA THR A 33 -2.96 -6.96 -13.90
C THR A 33 -3.28 -7.29 -12.44
N TYR A 34 -3.95 -8.42 -12.20
CA TYR A 34 -4.36 -8.82 -10.86
C TYR A 34 -3.14 -9.00 -9.95
N ASN A 35 -3.25 -8.47 -8.73
CA ASN A 35 -2.19 -8.42 -7.72
C ASN A 35 -0.92 -7.64 -8.12
N SER A 36 -0.96 -6.84 -9.19
CA SER A 36 0.15 -5.97 -9.58
C SER A 36 0.17 -4.67 -8.78
N VAL A 37 1.36 -4.25 -8.38
CA VAL A 37 1.63 -2.98 -7.71
C VAL A 37 2.87 -2.34 -8.31
N ILE A 38 3.00 -1.03 -8.14
CA ILE A 38 4.19 -0.27 -8.54
C ILE A 38 4.80 0.41 -7.32
N THR A 39 6.11 0.49 -7.26
CA THR A 39 6.82 1.21 -6.19
C THR A 39 6.83 2.71 -6.43
N TYR A 40 7.09 3.48 -5.38
CA TYR A 40 7.29 4.94 -5.50
C TYR A 40 8.39 5.27 -6.51
N THR A 41 9.47 4.49 -6.53
CA THR A 41 10.60 4.68 -7.45
C THR A 41 10.19 4.44 -8.89
N GLU A 42 9.45 3.37 -9.17
CA GLU A 42 8.99 3.06 -10.52
C GLU A 42 7.99 4.11 -11.03
N LEU A 43 7.04 4.56 -10.19
CA LEU A 43 6.11 5.63 -10.55
C LEU A 43 6.86 6.94 -10.83
N SER A 44 7.81 7.29 -9.96
CA SER A 44 8.67 8.47 -10.11
C SER A 44 9.45 8.44 -11.41
N ASN A 45 10.08 7.31 -11.73
CA ASN A 45 10.81 7.15 -12.98
C ASN A 45 9.87 7.29 -14.17
N ALA A 46 8.70 6.66 -14.12
CA ALA A 46 7.73 6.74 -15.22
C ALA A 46 7.28 8.18 -15.50
N VAL A 47 6.93 8.95 -14.46
CA VAL A 47 6.48 10.35 -14.66
C VAL A 47 7.61 11.26 -15.12
N GLN A 48 8.82 11.11 -14.58
CA GLN A 48 9.96 11.93 -14.98
C GLN A 48 10.42 11.62 -16.41
N THR A 49 10.54 10.34 -16.76
CA THR A 49 10.95 9.92 -18.11
C THR A 49 9.93 10.31 -19.17
N ARG A 50 8.63 10.11 -18.92
CA ARG A 50 7.59 10.39 -19.93
C ARG A 50 7.27 11.87 -20.09
N SER A 51 7.41 12.67 -19.02
CA SER A 51 7.21 14.13 -19.10
C SER A 51 8.44 14.89 -19.59
N GLY A 52 9.64 14.32 -19.47
CA GLY A 52 10.89 15.05 -19.67
C GLY A 52 11.21 16.04 -18.54
N ILE A 53 10.43 16.04 -17.45
CA ILE A 53 10.63 16.90 -16.27
C ILE A 53 11.22 16.04 -15.15
N GLY A 54 12.50 16.27 -14.85
CA GLY A 54 13.23 15.58 -13.78
C GLY A 54 13.10 16.28 -12.43
N HIS A 55 13.39 15.55 -11.35
CA HIS A 55 13.50 16.11 -10.00
C HIS A 55 14.50 15.31 -9.14
N ASN A 56 15.59 15.98 -8.72
CA ASN A 56 16.68 15.38 -7.93
C ASN A 56 16.46 15.37 -6.40
N GLY A 57 15.22 15.62 -5.95
CA GLY A 57 14.91 15.74 -4.52
C GLY A 57 14.54 14.38 -3.96
N LEU A 58 14.65 14.22 -2.63
CA LEU A 58 14.24 13.00 -1.97
C LEU A 58 12.77 12.70 -2.31
N LEU A 59 12.53 11.48 -2.79
CA LEU A 59 11.23 11.03 -3.31
C LEU A 59 10.07 11.26 -2.33
N THR A 60 10.30 10.97 -1.05
CA THR A 60 9.31 11.13 0.01
C THR A 60 8.82 12.57 0.19
N ASN A 61 9.59 13.57 -0.28
CA ASN A 61 9.22 14.98 -0.13
C ASN A 61 8.21 15.45 -1.17
N TRP A 62 7.97 14.67 -2.24
CA TRP A 62 7.13 15.12 -3.34
C TRP A 62 6.16 14.08 -3.88
N ILE A 63 6.46 12.78 -3.75
CA ILE A 63 5.58 11.72 -4.27
C ILE A 63 4.20 11.76 -3.61
N GLY A 64 4.12 12.16 -2.34
CA GLY A 64 2.85 12.34 -1.63
C GLY A 64 1.95 13.40 -2.29
N SER A 65 2.53 14.51 -2.73
CA SER A 65 1.77 15.57 -3.43
C SER A 65 1.24 15.11 -4.79
N LEU A 66 2.01 14.28 -5.50
CA LEU A 66 1.55 13.66 -6.75
C LEU A 66 0.41 12.67 -6.48
N LEU A 67 0.56 11.80 -5.48
CA LEU A 67 -0.48 10.85 -5.11
C LEU A 67 -1.76 11.55 -4.61
N GLN A 68 -1.65 12.69 -3.94
CA GLN A 68 -2.81 13.51 -3.56
C GLN A 68 -3.61 13.98 -4.78
N ARG A 69 -2.94 14.36 -5.87
CA ARG A 69 -3.62 14.71 -7.13
C ARG A 69 -4.32 13.53 -7.78
N VAL A 70 -3.67 12.37 -7.80
CA VAL A 70 -4.30 11.11 -8.24
C VAL A 70 -5.54 10.78 -7.40
N ILE A 71 -5.50 11.02 -6.09
CA ILE A 71 -6.64 10.81 -5.20
C ILE A 71 -7.82 11.72 -5.58
N VAL A 72 -7.55 13.01 -5.83
CA VAL A 72 -8.57 13.98 -6.29
C VAL A 72 -9.13 13.56 -7.65
N HIS A 73 -8.26 13.22 -8.60
CA HIS A 73 -8.68 12.70 -9.90
C HIS A 73 -9.62 11.50 -9.77
N CYS A 74 -9.27 10.51 -8.93
CA CYS A 74 -10.13 9.33 -8.76
C CYS A 74 -11.49 9.70 -8.17
N HIS A 75 -11.51 10.62 -7.21
CA HIS A 75 -12.75 11.12 -6.59
C HIS A 75 -13.65 11.83 -7.61
N ASP A 76 -13.10 12.78 -8.36
CA ASP A 76 -13.84 13.58 -9.35
C ASP A 76 -14.40 12.73 -10.49
N HIS A 77 -13.72 11.63 -10.82
CA HIS A 77 -14.14 10.69 -11.86
C HIS A 77 -14.95 9.50 -11.34
N GLY A 78 -15.19 9.38 -10.03
CA GLY A 78 -15.96 8.29 -9.43
C GLY A 78 -15.35 6.90 -9.64
N ILE A 79 -14.02 6.81 -9.69
CA ILE A 79 -13.28 5.55 -9.89
C ILE A 79 -12.57 5.10 -8.60
N PRO A 80 -12.25 3.80 -8.44
CA PRO A 80 -11.48 3.33 -7.30
C PRO A 80 -10.13 4.03 -7.16
N HIS A 81 -9.69 4.26 -5.93
CA HIS A 81 -8.48 5.04 -5.66
C HIS A 81 -7.20 4.32 -6.10
N LEU A 82 -6.69 4.72 -7.26
CA LEU A 82 -5.47 4.22 -7.89
C LEU A 82 -4.22 4.33 -7.01
N SER A 83 -4.18 5.27 -6.05
CA SER A 83 -3.06 5.42 -5.11
C SER A 83 -2.80 4.17 -4.27
N ALA A 84 -3.79 3.26 -4.12
CA ALA A 84 -3.63 1.97 -3.43
C ALA A 84 -2.62 1.01 -4.11
N LEU A 85 -2.36 1.22 -5.41
CA LEU A 85 -1.44 0.43 -6.23
C LEU A 85 0.01 0.89 -6.10
N CYS A 86 0.24 2.07 -5.51
CA CYS A 86 1.57 2.64 -5.33
C CYS A 86 2.10 2.35 -3.91
N VAL A 87 3.19 1.62 -3.80
CA VAL A 87 3.74 1.12 -2.53
C VAL A 87 5.16 1.59 -2.27
N THR A 88 5.57 1.51 -1.01
CA THR A 88 6.97 1.69 -0.59
C THR A 88 7.86 0.56 -1.09
N ALA A 89 9.18 0.66 -0.89
CA ALA A 89 10.10 -0.43 -1.19
C ALA A 89 9.80 -1.69 -0.36
N GLU A 90 9.22 -1.52 0.83
CA GLU A 90 8.78 -2.56 1.75
C GLU A 90 7.42 -3.17 1.34
N GLY A 91 6.76 -2.61 0.33
CA GLY A 91 5.47 -3.07 -0.18
C GLY A 91 4.27 -2.61 0.65
N THR A 92 4.48 -1.76 1.65
CA THR A 92 3.39 -1.12 2.40
C THR A 92 2.84 0.07 1.64
N VAL A 93 1.64 0.52 1.99
CA VAL A 93 1.21 1.86 1.60
C VAL A 93 1.95 2.91 2.43
N GLY A 94 2.42 3.99 1.77
CA GLY A 94 3.05 5.10 2.50
C GLY A 94 2.06 6.18 2.91
N SER A 95 2.56 7.23 3.54
CA SER A 95 1.75 8.34 4.09
C SER A 95 0.86 9.05 3.07
N GLY A 96 1.19 9.00 1.77
CA GLY A 96 0.32 9.54 0.72
C GLY A 96 -1.06 8.83 0.66
N TYR A 97 -1.13 7.58 1.09
CA TYR A 97 -2.36 6.79 1.08
C TYR A 97 -3.25 7.01 2.31
N SER A 98 -2.69 7.46 3.45
CA SER A 98 -3.46 7.62 4.69
C SER A 98 -4.58 8.66 4.59
N ASN A 99 -4.56 9.51 3.57
CA ASN A 99 -5.63 10.49 3.30
C ASN A 99 -6.84 9.88 2.59
N VAL A 100 -6.72 8.68 1.99
CA VAL A 100 -7.82 8.05 1.24
C VAL A 100 -9.01 7.70 2.16
N PRO A 101 -8.82 7.00 3.30
CA PRO A 101 -9.95 6.72 4.21
C PRO A 101 -10.64 7.99 4.69
N LEU A 102 -9.86 9.04 5.01
CA LEU A 102 -10.40 10.34 5.43
C LEU A 102 -11.28 10.96 4.34
N LEU A 103 -10.85 10.91 3.07
CA LEU A 103 -11.63 11.43 1.94
C LEU A 103 -12.91 10.63 1.69
N LEU A 104 -12.86 9.31 1.93
CA LEU A 104 -14.02 8.42 1.82
C LEU A 104 -15.00 8.53 2.99
N GLY A 105 -14.70 9.38 3.99
CA GLY A 105 -15.53 9.53 5.19
C GLY A 105 -15.41 8.35 6.16
N GLU A 106 -14.35 7.55 6.05
CA GLU A 106 -14.02 6.47 6.99
C GLU A 106 -13.28 7.09 8.20
N VAL A 107 -14.03 7.43 9.25
CA VAL A 107 -13.66 8.41 10.29
C VAL A 107 -12.72 7.88 11.40
N GLU A 108 -11.65 7.14 11.08
CA GLU A 108 -10.72 6.69 12.13
C GLU A 108 -9.24 6.79 11.73
N SER A 109 -8.39 7.18 12.70
CA SER A 109 -6.94 7.09 12.57
C SER A 109 -6.54 5.61 12.47
N MET A 110 -6.42 5.11 11.23
CA MET A 110 -6.00 3.74 10.97
C MET A 110 -4.52 3.55 11.34
N SER A 111 -4.21 2.45 12.02
CA SER A 111 -2.83 1.96 12.13
C SER A 111 -2.26 1.61 10.75
N PHE A 112 -0.93 1.53 10.62
CA PHE A 112 -0.29 1.11 9.37
C PHE A 112 -0.80 -0.25 8.88
N ASP A 113 -1.04 -1.18 9.81
CA ASP A 113 -1.59 -2.49 9.47
C ASP A 113 -3.02 -2.36 8.88
N GLN A 114 -3.88 -1.53 9.47
CA GLN A 114 -5.21 -1.28 8.94
C GLN A 114 -5.18 -0.56 7.59
N LEU A 115 -4.21 0.34 7.36
CA LEU A 115 -4.02 1.00 6.07
C LEU A 115 -3.63 0.00 4.98
N ASP A 116 -2.75 -0.96 5.26
CA ASP A 116 -2.39 -2.00 4.30
C ASP A 116 -3.57 -2.93 3.96
N ASP A 117 -4.41 -3.24 4.96
CA ASP A 117 -5.63 -4.04 4.77
C ASP A 117 -6.70 -3.26 3.96
N HIS A 118 -6.88 -1.97 4.25
CA HIS A 118 -7.74 -1.09 3.46
C HIS A 118 -7.23 -0.99 2.02
N ALA A 119 -5.92 -0.81 1.83
CA ALA A 119 -5.30 -0.78 0.51
C ALA A 119 -5.48 -2.09 -0.27
N ALA A 120 -5.42 -3.24 0.40
CA ALA A 120 -5.68 -4.53 -0.24
C ALA A 120 -7.10 -4.62 -0.81
N LYS A 121 -8.10 -4.08 -0.09
CA LYS A 121 -9.48 -3.99 -0.59
C LYS A 121 -9.58 -3.03 -1.77
N MET A 122 -9.02 -1.83 -1.64
CA MET A 122 -9.05 -0.82 -2.70
C MET A 122 -8.35 -1.29 -3.98
N ARG A 123 -7.22 -2.00 -3.87
CA ARG A 123 -6.54 -2.62 -5.02
C ARG A 123 -7.44 -3.62 -5.75
N LEU A 124 -8.19 -4.45 -5.02
CA LEU A 124 -9.15 -5.37 -5.62
C LEU A 124 -10.25 -4.63 -6.40
N GLU A 125 -10.76 -3.54 -5.86
CA GLU A 125 -11.73 -2.69 -6.56
C GLU A 125 -11.12 -2.07 -7.82
N CYS A 126 -9.87 -1.61 -7.79
CA CYS A 126 -9.15 -1.19 -8.99
C CYS A 126 -9.08 -2.32 -10.03
N TYR A 127 -8.64 -3.52 -9.64
CA TYR A 127 -8.51 -4.65 -10.57
C TYR A 127 -9.85 -5.02 -11.22
N ARG A 128 -10.95 -5.01 -10.44
CA ARG A 128 -12.31 -5.25 -10.94
C ARG A 128 -12.75 -4.16 -11.89
N HIS A 129 -12.56 -2.90 -11.52
CA HIS A 129 -13.00 -1.75 -12.31
C HIS A 129 -12.26 -1.64 -13.64
N PHE A 130 -10.96 -1.89 -13.66
CA PHE A 130 -10.12 -1.76 -14.86
C PHE A 130 -9.99 -3.06 -15.68
N GLY A 131 -10.72 -4.11 -15.31
CA GLY A 131 -10.85 -5.33 -16.11
C GLY A 131 -9.61 -6.23 -16.10
N ALA A 132 -8.95 -6.37 -14.94
CA ALA A 132 -7.89 -7.35 -14.79
C ALA A 132 -8.41 -8.79 -14.97
N ASP A 133 -7.53 -9.69 -15.39
CA ASP A 133 -7.82 -11.12 -15.39
C ASP A 133 -7.87 -11.64 -13.94
N LEU A 134 -9.07 -11.93 -13.45
CA LEU A 134 -9.36 -12.29 -12.06
C LEU A 134 -9.64 -13.78 -11.94
N PRO A 135 -9.26 -14.43 -10.82
CA PRO A 135 -9.63 -15.80 -10.57
C PRO A 135 -11.17 -15.94 -10.44
N PRO A 136 -11.72 -17.16 -10.62
CA PRO A 136 -13.13 -17.43 -10.39
C PRO A 136 -13.59 -16.88 -9.02
N GLY A 137 -14.71 -16.16 -9.00
CA GLY A 137 -15.19 -15.45 -7.82
C GLY A 137 -14.72 -13.99 -7.71
N GLY A 138 -13.94 -13.49 -8.68
CA GLY A 138 -13.62 -12.06 -8.80
C GLY A 138 -12.50 -11.58 -7.88
N GLY A 139 -11.63 -12.50 -7.42
CA GLY A 139 -10.48 -12.20 -6.57
C GLY A 139 -10.80 -11.88 -5.12
N GLU A 140 -9.76 -11.82 -4.29
CA GLU A 140 -9.83 -11.50 -2.86
C GLU A 140 -8.80 -10.42 -2.48
N PRO A 141 -9.10 -9.58 -1.47
CA PRO A 141 -8.17 -8.55 -1.02
C PRO A 141 -6.85 -9.18 -0.56
N THR A 142 -5.75 -8.83 -1.23
CA THR A 142 -4.45 -9.44 -0.99
C THR A 142 -3.40 -8.41 -0.57
N LEU A 143 -2.68 -8.70 0.51
CA LEU A 143 -1.49 -7.95 0.92
C LEU A 143 -0.36 -8.17 -0.06
N THR A 144 0.53 -7.18 -0.19
CA THR A 144 1.75 -7.39 -1.00
C THR A 144 2.60 -8.51 -0.40
N PRO A 145 3.39 -9.24 -1.22
CA PRO A 145 4.17 -10.38 -0.74
C PRO A 145 5.08 -10.04 0.45
N LYS A 146 5.72 -8.87 0.43
CA LYS A 146 6.58 -8.39 1.52
C LYS A 146 5.80 -8.14 2.81
N VAL A 147 4.68 -7.43 2.74
CA VAL A 147 3.83 -7.16 3.93
C VAL A 147 3.28 -8.45 4.51
N LYS A 148 2.81 -9.37 3.65
CA LYS A 148 2.34 -10.69 4.08
C LYS A 148 3.45 -11.45 4.82
N SER A 149 4.65 -11.53 4.25
CA SER A 149 5.79 -12.20 4.89
C SER A 149 6.19 -11.58 6.22
N ALA A 150 6.16 -10.24 6.32
CA ALA A 150 6.49 -9.52 7.55
C ALA A 150 5.45 -9.81 8.66
N ARG A 151 4.16 -9.84 8.30
CA ARG A 151 3.09 -10.22 9.23
C ARG A 151 3.19 -11.67 9.70
N ASP A 152 3.44 -12.59 8.78
CA ASP A 152 3.57 -14.01 9.10
C ASP A 152 4.77 -14.25 10.04
N TRP A 153 5.90 -13.57 9.79
CA TRP A 153 7.05 -13.59 10.68
C TRP A 153 6.74 -13.01 12.07
N LYS A 154 6.08 -11.84 12.15
CA LYS A 154 5.68 -11.23 13.42
C LYS A 154 4.75 -12.13 14.23
N ARG A 155 3.79 -12.79 13.57
CA ARG A 155 2.89 -13.78 14.18
C ARG A 155 3.66 -14.99 14.70
N ALA A 156 4.61 -15.52 13.92
CA ALA A 156 5.44 -16.64 14.33
C ALA A 156 6.28 -16.28 15.58
N GLN A 157 6.89 -15.09 15.61
CA GLN A 157 7.65 -14.63 16.78
C GLN A 157 6.77 -14.47 18.03
N ALA A 158 5.57 -13.89 17.88
CA ALA A 158 4.64 -13.74 19.00
C ALA A 158 4.24 -15.10 19.59
N LYS A 159 4.06 -16.12 18.76
CA LYS A 159 3.77 -17.49 19.20
C LYS A 159 4.94 -18.13 19.95
N VAL A 160 6.18 -17.82 19.56
CA VAL A 160 7.38 -18.30 20.27
C VAL A 160 7.58 -17.59 21.61
N ALA A 161 7.21 -16.30 21.68
CA ALA A 161 7.30 -15.50 22.89
C ALA A 161 6.13 -15.70 23.87
N GLU A 162 5.09 -16.46 23.49
CA GLU A 162 3.95 -16.74 24.34
C GLU A 162 4.42 -17.45 25.63
N PRO A 163 4.11 -16.91 26.82
CA PRO A 163 4.50 -17.55 28.07
C PRO A 163 3.97 -18.99 28.12
N PRO A 164 4.76 -19.94 28.67
CA PRO A 164 4.29 -21.30 28.83
C PRO A 164 2.98 -21.30 29.62
N LYS A 165 1.99 -22.06 29.13
CA LYS A 165 0.74 -22.23 29.87
C LYS A 165 1.04 -22.93 31.19
N LEU A 166 0.56 -22.39 32.29
CA LEU A 166 0.73 -22.98 33.61
C LEU A 166 -0.55 -23.74 34.01
N CYS A 167 -0.38 -24.82 34.77
CA CYS A 167 -1.49 -25.49 35.42
C CYS A 167 -2.15 -24.52 36.42
N PRO A 168 -3.48 -24.34 36.42
CA PRO A 168 -4.14 -23.42 37.34
C PRO A 168 -4.14 -23.92 38.80
N VAL A 169 -3.85 -25.20 39.04
CA VAL A 169 -3.84 -25.82 40.37
C VAL A 169 -2.43 -25.93 40.94
N HIS A 170 -1.50 -26.50 40.15
CA HIS A 170 -0.14 -26.81 40.58
C HIS A 170 0.90 -25.77 40.14
N PHE A 171 0.51 -24.79 39.30
CA PHE A 171 1.37 -23.71 38.80
C PHE A 171 2.65 -24.16 38.08
N ILE A 172 2.72 -25.41 37.64
CA ILE A 172 3.80 -25.94 36.80
C ILE A 172 3.48 -25.75 35.30
N THR A 173 4.51 -25.71 34.46
CA THR A 173 4.36 -25.62 33.00
C THR A 173 3.60 -26.82 32.45
N LEU A 174 2.54 -26.55 31.69
CA LEU A 174 1.76 -27.58 31.01
C LEU A 174 2.53 -28.12 29.79
N PRO A 175 2.61 -29.45 29.63
CA PRO A 175 3.06 -30.06 28.38
C PRO A 175 2.05 -29.80 27.25
N ALA A 176 2.40 -30.17 26.01
CA ALA A 176 1.56 -29.95 24.83
C ALA A 176 0.15 -30.58 24.93
N THR A 177 -0.03 -31.58 25.78
CA THR A 177 -1.32 -32.23 26.06
C THR A 177 -2.28 -31.34 26.86
N GLY A 178 -1.79 -30.27 27.49
CA GLY A 178 -2.61 -29.33 28.27
C GLY A 178 -2.99 -29.81 29.67
N VAL A 179 -2.47 -30.95 30.13
CA VAL A 179 -2.72 -31.51 31.47
C VAL A 179 -1.38 -31.73 32.17
N CYS A 180 -1.25 -31.30 33.42
CA CYS A 180 -0.03 -31.56 34.20
C CYS A 180 -0.06 -32.94 34.83
N ASP A 181 1.11 -33.52 35.05
CA ASP A 181 1.29 -34.86 35.63
C ASP A 181 0.70 -35.00 37.05
N GLU A 182 0.38 -33.90 37.73
CA GLU A 182 -0.23 -33.91 39.07
C GLU A 182 -1.77 -33.80 39.06
N CYS A 183 -2.42 -33.53 37.92
CA CYS A 183 -3.89 -33.38 37.80
C CYS A 183 -4.62 -34.68 37.45
N HIS A 184 -4.19 -35.82 38.02
CA HIS A 184 -4.84 -37.12 37.82
C HIS A 184 -6.35 -37.10 38.15
#